data_AF-A0A0L0LDR7-F1
#
_entry.id   AF-A0A0L0LDR7-F1
#
_cell.length_a   1.000
_cell.length_b   1.000
_cell.length_c   1.000
_cell.angle_alpha   90.00
_cell.angle_beta   90.00
_cell.angle_gamma   90.00
#
_symmetry.space_group_name_H-M   'P 1'
#
loop_
_entity.id
_entity.type
_entity.pdbx_description
1 polymer ?
#
loop_
_entity_poly.entity_id
_entity_poly.type
_entity_poly.pdbx_seq_one_letter_code
_entity_poly.pdbx_strand_id
1 'polypeptide(L)'
;MQNRKFKKINNKRGVTLLIAIVVTSMMLMVSFVVANVALKQLVLADAGVESQYAFYNADSGADCAVYWDIKNSTVSQFATSTAGTITCGSNTIGVGNPQTVSTVPSVSALIGGGGNSNPTSIFQLDFAKGCAIVRVTKQNNGYTTVDSRGYNTCNTSAIKRYERGITLTYEGNNNLIYGSSGNASSIGHIQLSSTALSFSATAGNTPAAQNVTIQNTGVGAYSWTGSADQSWCHISPTSGSINAGSSATLSISVDAIGSAGTYNCTVTITSTNADNSPQTISVTYTVSTAFTCASGGTVTTSGNYKIHTFTASGTFTVTCPGTVEYLIVGGGAGGAAGTSGGGGGGGGQVKSGSIAVSVTSYTVTLGNGGGGGGNYGSAGGASSFNSISSAGGSGGAYDDLNGVSGTIGGGGGAWAGGGGSNPGTGTVSRGGYGDTNAGGGGGGAGGNGGNGVNANPYVGGTGGAGVSSSISGSSICYGGGGGGSSYNNSGPASCGGGIGAANAGNGAAGTANRGGGGGAGRFGSGGAGGKGVVIIRYIYQ
;
A
#
# COMPACT_ATOMS: atom_id res chain seq x y z
N MET A 1 12.32 -92.54 -11.14
CA MET A 1 11.62 -91.54 -10.31
C MET A 1 11.07 -90.44 -11.23
N GLN A 2 9.75 -90.33 -11.39
CA GLN A 2 9.09 -89.32 -12.23
C GLN A 2 9.09 -87.96 -11.50
N ASN A 3 9.68 -86.94 -12.11
CA ASN A 3 9.71 -85.57 -11.57
C ASN A 3 8.59 -84.74 -12.21
N ARG A 4 7.50 -84.49 -11.47
CA ARG A 4 6.39 -83.60 -11.90
C ARG A 4 6.84 -82.14 -11.78
N LYS A 5 6.99 -81.45 -12.91
CA LYS A 5 7.14 -79.98 -12.96
C LYS A 5 5.77 -79.31 -12.78
N PHE A 6 5.58 -78.59 -11.67
CA PHE A 6 4.44 -77.68 -11.50
C PHE A 6 4.66 -76.38 -12.30
N LYS A 7 3.72 -76.07 -13.19
CA LYS A 7 3.68 -74.83 -13.99
C LYS A 7 3.14 -73.69 -13.11
N LYS A 8 3.97 -72.69 -12.83
CA LYS A 8 3.62 -71.50 -12.04
C LYS A 8 2.86 -70.51 -12.94
N ILE A 9 1.58 -70.25 -12.65
CA ILE A 9 0.75 -69.27 -13.37
C ILE A 9 0.93 -67.90 -12.71
N ASN A 10 1.53 -66.94 -13.42
CA ASN A 10 1.64 -65.54 -12.98
C ASN A 10 0.40 -64.74 -13.45
N ASN A 11 -0.60 -64.57 -12.58
CA ASN A 11 -1.74 -63.70 -12.84
C ASN A 11 -1.43 -62.24 -12.49
N LYS A 12 -0.96 -61.46 -13.47
CA LYS A 12 -0.88 -59.97 -13.39
C LYS A 12 -2.01 -59.28 -14.16
N ARG A 13 -3.29 -59.60 -13.88
CA ARG A 13 -4.46 -58.92 -14.50
C ARG A 13 -5.67 -58.79 -13.57
N GLY A 14 -5.47 -58.36 -12.31
CA GLY A 14 -6.56 -58.26 -11.33
C GLY A 14 -6.96 -56.84 -10.86
N VAL A 15 -6.04 -55.86 -10.91
CA VAL A 15 -6.22 -54.59 -10.16
C VAL A 15 -6.91 -53.49 -10.98
N THR A 16 -6.68 -53.43 -12.29
CA THR A 16 -7.24 -52.38 -13.16
C THR A 16 -8.76 -52.38 -13.20
N LEU A 17 -9.39 -53.56 -13.19
CA LEU A 17 -10.85 -53.68 -13.19
C LEU A 17 -11.45 -53.16 -11.88
N LEU A 18 -10.81 -53.43 -10.73
CA LEU A 18 -11.24 -52.94 -9.42
C LEU A 18 -11.19 -51.40 -9.37
N ILE A 19 -10.09 -50.80 -9.85
CA ILE A 19 -9.94 -49.34 -9.87
C ILE A 19 -10.99 -48.70 -10.80
N ALA A 20 -11.24 -49.28 -11.98
CA ALA A 20 -12.27 -48.78 -12.88
C ALA A 20 -13.68 -48.82 -12.27
N ILE A 21 -14.02 -49.89 -11.54
CA ILE A 21 -15.31 -50.03 -10.85
C ILE A 21 -15.44 -49.01 -9.71
N VAL A 22 -14.36 -48.76 -8.95
CA VAL A 22 -14.39 -47.78 -7.86
C VAL A 22 -14.50 -46.35 -8.41
N VAL A 23 -13.77 -46.00 -9.46
CA VAL A 23 -13.84 -44.65 -10.04
C VAL A 23 -15.22 -44.41 -10.67
N THR A 24 -15.77 -45.38 -11.38
CA THR A 24 -17.12 -45.26 -11.98
C THR A 24 -18.22 -45.19 -10.91
N SER A 25 -18.12 -45.94 -9.81
CA SER A 25 -19.10 -45.85 -8.72
C SER A 25 -19.02 -44.52 -7.96
N MET A 26 -17.81 -43.98 -7.74
CA MET A 26 -17.62 -42.64 -7.16
C MET A 26 -18.21 -41.55 -8.06
N MET A 27 -17.97 -41.62 -9.37
CA MET A 27 -18.54 -40.68 -10.34
C MET A 27 -20.07 -40.74 -10.40
N LEU A 28 -20.65 -41.93 -10.31
CA LEU A 28 -22.10 -42.11 -10.27
C LEU A 28 -22.71 -41.52 -8.99
N MET A 29 -22.06 -41.71 -7.83
CA MET A 29 -22.51 -41.12 -6.57
C MET A 29 -22.48 -39.60 -6.60
N VAL A 30 -21.39 -39.00 -7.10
CA VAL A 30 -21.28 -37.54 -7.23
C VAL A 30 -22.38 -37.01 -8.15
N SER A 31 -22.62 -37.68 -9.28
CA SER A 31 -23.67 -37.29 -10.23
C SER A 31 -25.07 -37.35 -9.61
N PHE A 32 -25.36 -38.40 -8.83
CA PHE A 32 -26.64 -38.54 -8.14
C PHE A 32 -26.86 -37.45 -7.07
N VAL A 33 -25.81 -37.11 -6.31
CA VAL A 33 -25.88 -36.04 -5.30
C VAL A 33 -26.15 -34.68 -5.95
N VAL A 34 -25.44 -34.36 -7.03
CA VAL A 34 -25.64 -33.10 -7.76
C VAL A 34 -27.06 -33.03 -8.34
N ALA A 35 -27.56 -34.13 -8.94
CA ALA A 35 -28.92 -34.18 -9.45
C ALA A 35 -29.97 -33.98 -8.35
N ASN A 36 -29.79 -34.59 -7.18
CA ASN A 36 -30.72 -34.43 -6.05
C ASN A 36 -30.73 -33.00 -5.49
N VAL A 37 -29.55 -32.35 -5.39
CA VAL A 37 -29.46 -30.95 -4.97
C VAL A 37 -30.14 -30.04 -5.99
N ALA A 38 -29.91 -30.24 -7.29
CA ALA A 38 -30.54 -29.47 -8.35
C ALA A 38 -32.08 -29.61 -8.34
N LEU A 39 -32.60 -30.84 -8.15
CA LEU A 39 -34.04 -31.08 -8.02
C LEU A 39 -34.64 -30.35 -6.82
N LYS A 40 -33.96 -30.35 -5.67
CA LYS A 40 -34.42 -29.62 -4.48
C LYS A 40 -34.41 -28.11 -4.69
N GLN A 41 -33.39 -27.57 -5.36
CA GLN A 41 -33.31 -26.16 -5.70
C GLN A 41 -34.44 -25.73 -6.65
N LEU A 42 -34.79 -26.57 -7.64
CA LEU A 42 -35.90 -26.32 -8.55
C LEU A 42 -37.24 -26.27 -7.82
N VAL A 43 -37.47 -27.16 -6.85
CA VAL A 43 -38.71 -27.16 -6.03
C VAL A 43 -38.80 -25.91 -5.15
N LEU A 44 -37.68 -25.41 -4.62
CA LEU A 44 -37.66 -24.16 -3.85
C LEU A 44 -37.89 -22.92 -4.73
N ALA A 45 -37.36 -22.92 -5.95
CA ALA A 45 -37.60 -21.85 -6.93
C ALA A 45 -39.08 -21.80 -7.36
N ASP A 46 -39.70 -22.96 -7.62
CA ASP A 46 -41.13 -23.11 -7.89
C ASP A 46 -41.97 -22.53 -6.74
N ALA A 47 -41.66 -22.91 -5.50
CA ALA A 47 -42.33 -22.36 -4.32
C ALA A 47 -42.19 -20.84 -4.18
N GLY A 48 -41.03 -20.28 -4.56
CA GLY A 48 -40.76 -18.85 -4.56
C GLY A 48 -41.65 -18.09 -5.55
N VAL A 49 -41.78 -18.61 -6.78
CA VAL A 49 -42.64 -18.03 -7.82
C VAL A 49 -44.12 -18.15 -7.43
N GLU A 50 -44.57 -19.31 -6.96
CA GLU A 50 -45.95 -19.50 -6.49
C GLU A 50 -46.29 -18.59 -5.29
N SER A 51 -45.34 -18.35 -4.39
CA SER A 51 -45.47 -17.38 -3.31
C SER A 51 -45.62 -15.94 -3.80
N GLN A 52 -44.97 -15.54 -4.90
CA GLN A 52 -45.11 -14.20 -5.46
C GLN A 52 -46.52 -13.98 -6.02
N TYR A 53 -47.07 -14.96 -6.75
CA TYR A 53 -48.45 -14.90 -7.22
C TYR A 53 -49.44 -14.77 -6.05
N ALA A 54 -49.27 -15.53 -4.97
CA ALA A 54 -50.10 -15.39 -3.77
C ALA A 54 -50.01 -13.97 -3.15
N PHE A 55 -48.82 -13.36 -3.12
CA PHE A 55 -48.66 -12.00 -2.61
C PHE A 55 -49.33 -10.94 -3.50
N TYR A 56 -49.11 -10.99 -4.81
CA TYR A 56 -49.74 -10.04 -5.76
C TYR A 56 -51.26 -10.12 -5.75
N ASN A 57 -51.82 -11.32 -5.59
CA ASN A 57 -53.26 -11.51 -5.42
C ASN A 57 -53.75 -10.84 -4.13
N ALA A 58 -53.04 -11.02 -3.00
CA ALA A 58 -53.38 -10.38 -1.73
C ALA A 58 -53.37 -8.85 -1.84
N ASP A 59 -52.37 -8.29 -2.51
CA ASP A 59 -52.21 -6.85 -2.72
C ASP A 59 -53.36 -6.27 -3.53
N SER A 60 -53.66 -6.90 -4.67
CA SER A 60 -54.79 -6.53 -5.52
C SER A 60 -56.14 -6.61 -4.79
N GLY A 61 -56.31 -7.59 -3.89
CA GLY A 61 -57.49 -7.72 -3.05
C GLY A 61 -57.62 -6.61 -2.01
N ALA A 62 -56.51 -6.21 -1.38
CA ALA A 62 -56.48 -5.12 -0.41
C ALA A 62 -56.79 -3.77 -1.08
N ASP A 63 -56.18 -3.51 -2.24
CA ASP A 63 -56.42 -2.29 -3.03
C ASP A 63 -57.87 -2.15 -3.47
N CYS A 64 -58.46 -3.22 -3.98
CA CYS A 64 -59.88 -3.27 -4.33
C CYS A 64 -60.79 -2.89 -3.15
N ALA A 65 -60.51 -3.45 -1.97
CA ALA A 65 -61.30 -3.17 -0.77
C ALA A 65 -61.11 -1.74 -0.27
N VAL A 66 -59.89 -1.24 -0.19
CA VAL A 66 -59.63 0.15 0.23
C VAL A 66 -60.28 1.12 -0.73
N TYR A 67 -60.15 0.91 -2.04
CA TYR A 67 -60.75 1.76 -3.05
C TYR A 67 -62.27 1.86 -2.87
N TRP A 68 -63.00 0.76 -2.75
CA TRP A 68 -64.46 0.81 -2.59
C TRP A 68 -64.94 1.25 -1.21
N ASP A 69 -64.06 1.21 -0.21
CA ASP A 69 -64.34 1.80 1.09
C ASP A 69 -64.32 3.33 1.04
N ILE A 70 -63.41 3.91 0.25
CA ILE A 70 -63.16 5.37 0.18
C ILE A 70 -63.77 6.06 -1.05
N LYS A 71 -64.10 5.33 -2.12
CA LYS A 71 -64.54 5.89 -3.41
C LYS A 71 -65.81 6.75 -3.32
N ASN A 72 -66.74 6.39 -2.43
CA ASN A 72 -67.98 7.14 -2.25
C ASN A 72 -67.86 8.12 -1.08
N SER A 73 -67.97 9.41 -1.36
CA SER A 73 -67.77 10.49 -0.39
C SER A 73 -68.85 10.59 0.71
N THR A 74 -69.93 9.80 0.62
CA THR A 74 -71.07 9.84 1.55
C THR A 74 -71.23 8.59 2.40
N VAL A 75 -71.11 7.38 1.82
CA VAL A 75 -71.20 6.10 2.57
C VAL A 75 -70.30 5.05 1.89
N SER A 76 -69.45 4.39 2.67
CA SER A 76 -68.64 3.24 2.23
C SER A 76 -69.52 2.11 1.68
N GLN A 77 -69.08 1.41 0.63
CA GLN A 77 -69.78 0.22 0.13
C GLN A 77 -69.77 -0.95 1.12
N PHE A 78 -68.87 -0.92 2.10
CA PHE A 78 -68.77 -1.91 3.17
C PHE A 78 -69.45 -1.44 4.47
N ALA A 79 -70.28 -0.39 4.42
CA ALA A 79 -71.01 0.11 5.56
C ALA A 79 -71.91 -1.00 6.17
N THR A 80 -71.93 -1.11 7.49
CA THR A 80 -72.74 -2.12 8.18
C THR A 80 -74.25 -1.85 8.05
N SER A 81 -74.64 -0.60 7.77
CA SER A 81 -76.04 -0.15 7.69
C SER A 81 -76.73 -0.43 6.35
N THR A 82 -75.98 -0.68 5.26
CA THR A 82 -76.57 -0.82 3.92
C THR A 82 -75.77 -1.82 3.09
N ALA A 83 -76.45 -2.72 2.39
CA ALA A 83 -75.80 -3.66 1.49
C ALA A 83 -75.25 -2.93 0.24
N GLY A 84 -74.05 -3.29 -0.19
CA GLY A 84 -73.34 -2.64 -1.29
C GLY A 84 -73.06 -3.58 -2.47
N THR A 85 -72.49 -2.99 -3.52
CA THR A 85 -71.97 -3.72 -4.68
C THR A 85 -70.62 -3.11 -5.08
N ILE A 86 -69.62 -3.97 -5.26
CA ILE A 86 -68.27 -3.58 -5.68
C ILE A 86 -67.94 -4.20 -7.04
N THR A 87 -67.09 -3.50 -7.80
CA THR A 87 -66.53 -4.01 -9.07
C THR A 87 -65.02 -3.83 -9.08
N CYS A 88 -64.29 -4.94 -9.15
CA CYS A 88 -62.82 -4.96 -9.18
C CYS A 88 -62.33 -5.78 -10.37
N GLY A 89 -61.81 -5.08 -11.38
CA GLY A 89 -61.56 -5.67 -12.69
C GLY A 89 -62.87 -6.15 -13.33
N SER A 90 -62.92 -7.41 -13.74
CA SER A 90 -64.12 -8.06 -14.31
C SER A 90 -65.06 -8.66 -13.25
N ASN A 91 -64.70 -8.63 -11.96
CA ASN A 91 -65.50 -9.23 -10.89
C ASN A 91 -66.46 -8.20 -10.31
N THR A 92 -67.78 -8.38 -10.49
CA THR A 92 -68.83 -7.56 -9.85
C THR A 92 -69.56 -8.39 -8.82
N ILE A 93 -69.50 -7.96 -7.55
CA ILE A 93 -69.90 -8.73 -6.38
C ILE A 93 -70.79 -7.85 -5.50
N GLY A 94 -71.97 -8.34 -5.13
CA GLY A 94 -72.90 -7.58 -4.29
C GLY A 94 -74.35 -8.02 -4.45
N VAL A 95 -75.27 -7.12 -4.10
CA VAL A 95 -76.71 -7.39 -4.11
C VAL A 95 -77.19 -7.67 -5.54
N GLY A 96 -77.62 -8.92 -5.80
CA GLY A 96 -78.07 -9.38 -7.12
C GLY A 96 -77.09 -10.26 -7.91
N ASN A 97 -75.83 -10.36 -7.48
CA ASN A 97 -74.84 -11.31 -8.02
C ASN A 97 -73.94 -11.87 -6.90
N PRO A 98 -74.48 -12.74 -6.02
CA PRO A 98 -73.72 -13.28 -4.90
C PRO A 98 -72.70 -14.32 -5.38
N GLN A 99 -71.42 -14.05 -5.15
CA GLN A 99 -70.33 -14.99 -5.41
C GLN A 99 -70.14 -15.96 -4.22
N THR A 100 -69.73 -17.19 -4.50
CA THR A 100 -69.27 -18.13 -3.47
C THR A 100 -67.78 -17.88 -3.16
N VAL A 101 -67.45 -17.72 -1.87
CA VAL A 101 -66.07 -17.56 -1.38
C VAL A 101 -65.50 -18.93 -1.02
N SER A 102 -64.33 -19.25 -1.57
CA SER A 102 -63.62 -20.53 -1.39
C SER A 102 -62.91 -20.64 -0.03
N THR A 103 -63.65 -20.46 1.07
CA THR A 103 -63.24 -20.84 2.43
C THR A 103 -63.61 -22.30 2.73
N VAL A 104 -63.16 -22.84 3.86
CA VAL A 104 -63.54 -24.20 4.33
C VAL A 104 -64.23 -24.08 5.70
N PRO A 105 -65.57 -24.24 5.80
CA PRO A 105 -66.54 -24.42 4.71
C PRO A 105 -66.71 -23.16 3.85
N SER A 106 -67.23 -23.30 2.63
CA SER A 106 -67.47 -22.17 1.72
C SER A 106 -68.61 -21.29 2.25
N VAL A 107 -68.49 -19.98 2.03
CA VAL A 107 -69.49 -18.99 2.46
C VAL A 107 -69.94 -18.15 1.27
N SER A 108 -71.15 -17.58 1.33
CA SER A 108 -71.58 -16.59 0.35
C SER A 108 -70.90 -15.25 0.60
N ALA A 109 -70.53 -14.54 -0.46
CA ALA A 109 -69.97 -13.21 -0.36
C ALA A 109 -70.99 -12.24 0.25
N LEU A 110 -70.50 -11.33 1.10
CA LEU A 110 -71.28 -10.29 1.76
C LEU A 110 -70.56 -8.97 1.61
N ILE A 111 -71.25 -7.96 1.08
CA ILE A 111 -70.75 -6.59 0.91
C ILE A 111 -71.68 -5.65 1.68
N GLY A 112 -71.22 -5.15 2.83
CA GLY A 112 -72.00 -4.27 3.71
C GLY A 112 -73.28 -4.92 4.26
N GLY A 113 -74.11 -4.11 4.93
CA GLY A 113 -75.50 -4.46 5.30
C GLY A 113 -75.70 -5.52 6.39
N GLY A 114 -74.63 -6.02 7.02
CA GLY A 114 -74.69 -7.03 8.07
C GLY A 114 -75.05 -6.51 9.48
N GLY A 115 -75.22 -5.19 9.64
CA GLY A 115 -75.44 -4.54 10.93
C GLY A 115 -74.26 -4.66 11.91
N ASN A 116 -74.40 -4.14 13.13
CA ASN A 116 -73.36 -4.24 14.17
C ASN A 116 -73.14 -5.69 14.66
N SER A 117 -74.08 -6.60 14.41
CA SER A 117 -73.97 -8.03 14.73
C SER A 117 -73.13 -8.82 13.71
N ASN A 118 -72.99 -8.33 12.48
CA ASN A 118 -72.10 -8.90 11.47
C ASN A 118 -71.37 -7.78 10.71
N PRO A 119 -70.36 -7.16 11.34
CA PRO A 119 -69.68 -5.99 10.78
C PRO A 119 -68.67 -6.31 9.66
N THR A 120 -68.58 -7.57 9.24
CA THR A 120 -67.54 -8.04 8.32
C THR A 120 -68.12 -8.36 6.97
N SER A 121 -67.68 -7.61 5.96
CA SER A 121 -67.84 -7.98 4.56
C SER A 121 -66.77 -9.02 4.19
N ILE A 122 -67.14 -10.00 3.38
CA ILE A 122 -66.20 -11.02 2.87
C ILE A 122 -66.49 -11.29 1.40
N PHE A 123 -65.46 -11.32 0.56
CA PHE A 123 -65.60 -11.61 -0.86
C PHE A 123 -64.32 -12.25 -1.42
N GLN A 124 -64.40 -12.75 -2.64
CA GLN A 124 -63.29 -13.35 -3.35
C GLN A 124 -63.06 -12.63 -4.68
N LEU A 125 -61.80 -12.40 -5.03
CA LEU A 125 -61.40 -11.96 -6.36
C LEU A 125 -60.66 -13.09 -7.05
N ASP A 126 -61.16 -13.51 -8.21
CA ASP A 126 -60.51 -14.50 -9.05
C ASP A 126 -59.60 -13.81 -10.06
N PHE A 127 -58.36 -14.29 -10.14
CA PHE A 127 -57.34 -13.83 -11.08
C PHE A 127 -56.98 -14.95 -12.05
N ALA A 128 -56.25 -14.60 -13.12
CA ALA A 128 -55.80 -15.59 -14.11
C ALA A 128 -54.94 -16.71 -13.46
N LYS A 129 -54.23 -16.41 -12.37
CA LYS A 129 -53.48 -17.37 -11.57
C LYS A 129 -53.72 -17.16 -10.07
N GLY A 130 -54.72 -17.86 -9.53
CA GLY A 130 -55.08 -17.82 -8.12
C GLY A 130 -56.20 -16.83 -7.80
N CYS A 131 -56.37 -16.53 -6.51
CA CYS A 131 -57.41 -15.62 -6.02
C CYS A 131 -56.99 -14.95 -4.73
N ALA A 132 -57.76 -13.93 -4.33
CA ALA A 132 -57.69 -13.36 -3.00
C ALA A 132 -59.03 -13.46 -2.29
N ILE A 133 -59.01 -13.85 -1.02
CA ILE A 133 -60.15 -13.79 -0.11
C ILE A 133 -59.96 -12.56 0.76
N VAL A 134 -60.89 -11.62 0.68
CA VAL A 134 -60.77 -10.31 1.33
C VAL A 134 -61.85 -10.17 2.38
N ARG A 135 -61.47 -9.75 3.58
CA ARG A 135 -62.37 -9.41 4.68
C ARG A 135 -62.24 -7.92 5.00
N VAL A 136 -63.37 -7.23 5.06
CA VAL A 136 -63.43 -5.82 5.48
C VAL A 136 -64.30 -5.75 6.72
N THR A 137 -63.72 -5.45 7.86
CA THR A 137 -64.41 -5.36 9.15
C THR A 137 -64.52 -3.91 9.59
N LYS A 138 -65.76 -3.45 9.79
CA LYS A 138 -66.05 -2.11 10.36
C LYS A 138 -66.20 -2.21 11.87
N GLN A 139 -65.26 -1.65 12.61
CA GLN A 139 -65.26 -1.72 14.06
C GLN A 139 -66.09 -0.58 14.69
N ASN A 140 -66.69 -0.82 15.86
CA ASN A 140 -67.52 0.17 16.57
C ASN A 140 -66.74 1.39 17.09
N ASN A 141 -65.41 1.34 17.07
CA ASN A 141 -64.49 2.42 17.45
C ASN A 141 -64.10 3.33 16.25
N GLY A 142 -64.74 3.16 15.09
CA GLY A 142 -64.49 3.97 13.89
C GLY A 142 -63.36 3.46 12.98
N TYR A 143 -62.71 2.35 13.32
CA TYR A 143 -61.67 1.75 12.48
C TYR A 143 -62.25 0.76 11.46
N THR A 144 -61.59 0.67 10.32
CA THR A 144 -61.81 -0.33 9.29
C THR A 144 -60.57 -1.19 9.18
N THR A 145 -60.74 -2.52 9.26
CA THR A 145 -59.66 -3.48 9.02
C THR A 145 -59.92 -4.21 7.71
N VAL A 146 -58.97 -4.16 6.79
CA VAL A 146 -58.96 -4.94 5.55
C VAL A 146 -57.94 -6.06 5.70
N ASP A 147 -58.38 -7.31 5.72
CA ASP A 147 -57.53 -8.50 5.71
C ASP A 147 -57.68 -9.22 4.37
N SER A 148 -56.67 -9.11 3.52
CA SER A 148 -56.63 -9.73 2.19
C SER A 148 -55.68 -10.92 2.20
N ARG A 149 -56.21 -12.11 1.93
CA ARG A 149 -55.49 -13.38 1.86
C ARG A 149 -55.40 -13.85 0.42
N GLY A 150 -54.24 -13.70 -0.20
CA GLY A 150 -53.96 -14.14 -1.56
C GLY A 150 -53.43 -15.56 -1.61
N TYR A 151 -53.84 -16.28 -2.64
CA TYR A 151 -53.50 -17.67 -2.89
C TYR A 151 -53.02 -17.84 -4.33
N ASN A 152 -52.03 -18.71 -4.54
CA ASN A 152 -51.57 -19.08 -5.88
C ASN A 152 -52.59 -19.93 -6.67
N THR A 153 -53.55 -20.55 -5.98
CA THR A 153 -54.66 -21.30 -6.56
C THR A 153 -55.92 -21.19 -5.68
N CYS A 154 -57.08 -21.19 -6.32
CA CYS A 154 -58.39 -21.14 -5.65
C CYS A 154 -58.91 -22.51 -5.21
N ASN A 155 -58.29 -23.59 -5.70
CA ASN A 155 -58.64 -24.92 -5.27
C ASN A 155 -58.17 -25.15 -3.82
N THR A 156 -59.11 -25.19 -2.89
CA THR A 156 -58.85 -25.39 -1.45
C THR A 156 -58.27 -26.77 -1.12
N SER A 157 -58.36 -27.74 -2.05
CA SER A 157 -57.80 -29.09 -1.90
C SER A 157 -56.42 -29.25 -2.55
N ALA A 158 -55.84 -28.19 -3.11
CA ALA A 158 -54.51 -28.26 -3.72
C ALA A 158 -53.41 -28.48 -2.67
N ILE A 159 -52.56 -29.50 -2.89
CA ILE A 159 -51.46 -29.87 -1.98
C ILE A 159 -50.39 -28.76 -1.91
N LYS A 160 -50.17 -28.01 -3.00
CA LYS A 160 -49.26 -26.86 -3.08
C LYS A 160 -50.03 -25.54 -3.12
N ARG A 161 -50.85 -25.29 -2.10
CA ARG A 161 -51.56 -24.01 -1.92
C ARG A 161 -50.73 -23.09 -1.02
N TYR A 162 -50.15 -22.05 -1.62
CA TYR A 162 -49.39 -21.02 -0.91
C TYR A 162 -50.31 -19.85 -0.56
N GLU A 163 -50.20 -19.36 0.67
CA GLU A 163 -50.94 -18.20 1.18
C GLU A 163 -49.98 -17.05 1.52
N ARG A 164 -50.36 -15.84 1.15
CA ARG A 164 -49.76 -14.59 1.65
C ARG A 164 -50.89 -13.63 2.05
N GLY A 165 -50.66 -12.85 3.09
CA GLY A 165 -51.69 -11.97 3.66
C GLY A 165 -51.21 -10.54 3.79
N ILE A 166 -52.10 -9.59 3.53
CA ILE A 166 -51.92 -8.17 3.79
C ILE A 166 -53.08 -7.73 4.69
N THR A 167 -52.75 -7.12 5.82
CA THR A 167 -53.75 -6.59 6.76
C THR A 167 -53.51 -5.09 6.93
N LEU A 168 -54.54 -4.29 6.65
CA LEU A 168 -54.54 -2.83 6.80
C LEU A 168 -55.58 -2.46 7.86
N THR A 169 -55.26 -1.49 8.73
CA THR A 169 -56.22 -0.90 9.67
C THR A 169 -56.15 0.62 9.59
N TYR A 170 -57.28 1.29 9.37
CA TYR A 170 -57.37 2.75 9.22
C TYR A 170 -58.67 3.31 9.83
N GLU A 171 -58.68 4.59 10.19
CA GLU A 171 -59.86 5.28 10.75
C GLU A 171 -60.78 5.82 9.64
N GLY A 172 -62.09 5.61 9.77
CA GLY A 172 -63.10 5.91 8.75
C GLY A 172 -63.74 7.30 8.81
N ASN A 173 -63.11 8.29 9.45
CA ASN A 173 -63.65 9.65 9.47
C ASN A 173 -63.18 10.43 8.23
N ASN A 174 -64.13 11.10 7.55
CA ASN A 174 -64.03 11.85 6.27
C ASN A 174 -62.96 12.96 6.19
N ASN A 175 -61.71 12.65 6.52
CA ASN A 175 -60.55 13.50 6.26
C ASN A 175 -59.35 12.60 5.95
N LEU A 176 -59.29 12.10 4.72
CA LEU A 176 -58.02 11.67 4.14
C LEU A 176 -57.19 12.92 3.85
N ILE A 177 -56.63 13.48 4.92
CA ILE A 177 -55.24 13.91 4.90
C ILE A 177 -54.46 12.67 4.45
N TYR A 178 -53.62 12.78 3.42
CA TYR A 178 -52.48 11.86 3.29
C TYR A 178 -51.67 11.97 4.58
N GLY A 179 -52.01 11.14 5.54
CA GLY A 179 -51.48 11.09 6.87
C GLY A 179 -51.53 9.65 7.28
N SER A 180 -50.52 8.90 6.84
CA SER A 180 -50.15 7.69 7.54
C SER A 180 -50.09 8.01 9.04
N SER A 181 -50.73 7.21 9.86
CA SER A 181 -50.44 7.08 11.29
C SER A 181 -49.54 5.86 11.57
N GLY A 182 -48.73 5.46 10.60
CA GLY A 182 -47.31 5.48 10.90
C GLY A 182 -46.87 6.91 10.65
N ASN A 183 -46.08 7.55 11.51
CA ASN A 183 -45.25 8.67 11.06
C ASN A 183 -44.79 8.31 9.63
N ALA A 184 -45.18 9.07 8.60
CA ALA A 184 -44.56 8.92 7.29
C ALA A 184 -43.12 9.27 7.60
N SER A 185 -42.32 8.25 7.84
CA SER A 185 -40.95 8.46 8.26
C SER A 185 -40.33 9.10 7.03
N SER A 186 -40.11 10.42 7.12
CA SER A 186 -39.51 11.20 6.07
C SER A 186 -38.04 10.80 6.05
N ILE A 187 -37.78 9.60 5.54
CA ILE A 187 -36.47 9.00 5.48
C ILE A 187 -35.90 9.32 4.09
N GLY A 188 -34.66 9.80 4.10
CA GLY A 188 -33.88 9.99 2.89
C GLY A 188 -33.33 8.68 2.34
N HIS A 189 -32.90 8.68 1.09
CA HIS A 189 -32.15 7.58 0.51
C HIS A 189 -30.89 8.13 -0.14
N ILE A 190 -29.72 7.67 0.30
CA ILE A 190 -28.43 8.17 -0.19
C ILE A 190 -28.08 7.45 -1.49
N GLN A 191 -28.03 8.17 -2.61
CA GLN A 191 -27.49 7.66 -3.87
C GLN A 191 -26.19 8.37 -4.21
N LEU A 192 -25.14 7.59 -4.49
CA LEU A 192 -23.82 8.11 -4.89
C LEU A 192 -23.61 7.86 -6.39
N SER A 193 -23.02 8.83 -7.08
CA SER A 193 -22.66 8.67 -8.50
C SER A 193 -21.55 7.64 -8.73
N SER A 194 -20.73 7.39 -7.71
CA SER A 194 -19.74 6.32 -7.69
C SER A 194 -19.51 5.83 -6.26
N THR A 195 -19.33 4.52 -6.09
CA THR A 195 -18.93 3.86 -4.84
C THR A 195 -17.46 3.42 -4.86
N ALA A 196 -16.74 3.65 -5.97
CA ALA A 196 -15.32 3.33 -6.11
C ALA A 196 -14.56 4.45 -6.84
N LEU A 197 -13.43 4.88 -6.29
CA LEU A 197 -12.54 5.88 -6.88
C LEU A 197 -11.13 5.33 -7.00
N SER A 198 -10.42 5.75 -8.05
CA SER A 198 -9.04 5.33 -8.30
C SER A 198 -8.15 6.53 -8.55
N PHE A 199 -7.15 6.72 -7.70
CA PHE A 199 -6.13 7.75 -7.84
C PHE A 199 -4.80 7.13 -8.27
N SER A 200 -4.00 7.89 -9.02
CA SER A 200 -2.64 7.49 -9.34
C SER A 200 -1.70 8.69 -9.36
N ALA A 201 -0.49 8.49 -8.83
CA ALA A 201 0.57 9.48 -8.85
C ALA A 201 1.95 8.83 -8.82
N THR A 202 2.99 9.61 -9.10
CA THR A 202 4.37 9.25 -8.77
C THR A 202 4.66 9.65 -7.32
N ALA A 203 5.51 8.88 -6.63
CA ALA A 203 5.89 9.12 -5.25
C ALA A 203 6.25 10.61 -5.00
N GLY A 204 5.60 11.21 -3.99
CA GLY A 204 5.78 12.61 -3.61
C GLY A 204 4.87 13.62 -4.32
N ASN A 205 4.08 13.19 -5.31
CA ASN A 205 3.12 14.06 -6.00
C ASN A 205 1.68 13.86 -5.50
N THR A 206 0.90 14.93 -5.54
CA THR A 206 -0.54 14.91 -5.21
C THR A 206 -1.37 14.81 -6.50
N PRO A 207 -2.24 13.80 -6.64
CA PRO A 207 -3.15 13.71 -7.79
C PRO A 207 -4.32 14.70 -7.68
N ALA A 208 -5.00 14.96 -8.79
CA ALA A 208 -6.20 15.80 -8.79
C ALA A 208 -7.35 15.12 -8.02
N ALA A 209 -8.11 15.92 -7.26
CA ALA A 209 -9.31 15.47 -6.55
C ALA A 209 -10.38 14.95 -7.51
N GLN A 210 -11.19 13.99 -7.05
CA GLN A 210 -12.30 13.42 -7.80
C GLN A 210 -13.63 13.77 -7.15
N ASN A 211 -14.60 14.12 -7.99
CA ASN A 211 -15.93 14.54 -7.53
C ASN A 211 -16.90 13.36 -7.54
N VAL A 212 -17.67 13.22 -6.47
CA VAL A 212 -18.80 12.29 -6.33
C VAL A 212 -20.05 13.09 -6.07
N THR A 213 -21.12 12.84 -6.82
CA THR A 213 -22.42 13.45 -6.55
C THR A 213 -23.15 12.60 -5.52
N ILE A 214 -23.61 13.24 -4.46
CA ILE A 214 -24.52 12.67 -3.47
C ILE A 214 -25.93 13.18 -3.78
N GLN A 215 -26.88 12.28 -3.93
CA GLN A 215 -28.28 12.58 -4.26
C GLN A 215 -29.20 11.98 -3.21
N ASN A 216 -30.31 12.67 -2.95
CA ASN A 216 -31.40 12.15 -2.13
C ASN A 216 -32.55 11.68 -3.04
N THR A 217 -32.70 10.37 -3.20
CA THR A 217 -33.84 9.78 -3.93
C THR A 217 -34.99 9.33 -3.02
N GLY A 218 -34.85 9.56 -1.71
CA GLY A 218 -35.90 9.33 -0.73
C GLY A 218 -36.89 10.48 -0.66
N VAL A 219 -37.87 10.34 0.25
CA VAL A 219 -38.99 11.27 0.41
C VAL A 219 -38.80 12.27 1.55
N GLY A 220 -37.79 12.07 2.41
CA GLY A 220 -37.42 13.03 3.46
C GLY A 220 -36.03 13.62 3.29
N ALA A 221 -35.85 14.84 3.80
CA ALA A 221 -34.54 15.48 3.86
C ALA A 221 -33.64 14.77 4.89
N TYR A 222 -32.34 14.73 4.62
CA TYR A 222 -31.36 14.25 5.58
C TYR A 222 -30.18 15.19 5.73
N SER A 223 -29.60 15.20 6.93
CA SER A 223 -28.26 15.73 7.17
C SER A 223 -27.29 14.57 7.23
N TRP A 224 -26.11 14.77 6.67
CA TRP A 224 -25.07 13.75 6.59
C TRP A 224 -23.74 14.27 7.13
N THR A 225 -22.91 13.33 7.58
CA THR A 225 -21.50 13.54 7.92
C THR A 225 -20.64 12.58 7.12
N GLY A 226 -19.50 13.06 6.66
CA GLY A 226 -18.51 12.33 5.89
C GLY A 226 -17.22 12.21 6.67
N SER A 227 -16.65 11.01 6.73
CA SER A 227 -15.33 10.76 7.31
C SER A 227 -14.53 9.81 6.43
N ALA A 228 -13.21 9.88 6.52
CA ALA A 228 -12.30 8.90 5.94
C ALA A 228 -11.60 8.13 7.06
N ASP A 229 -11.32 6.86 6.84
CA ASP A 229 -10.62 5.99 7.80
C ASP A 229 -9.09 6.16 7.78
N GLN A 230 -8.55 6.92 6.81
CA GLN A 230 -7.13 7.19 6.64
C GLN A 230 -6.85 8.69 6.69
N SER A 231 -5.77 9.09 7.38
CA SER A 231 -5.38 10.50 7.52
C SER A 231 -4.90 11.16 6.22
N TRP A 232 -4.48 10.37 5.23
CA TRP A 232 -4.04 10.85 3.91
C TRP A 232 -5.20 10.97 2.90
N CYS A 233 -6.42 10.64 3.31
CA CYS A 233 -7.61 10.57 2.46
C CYS A 233 -8.65 11.54 3.01
N HIS A 234 -9.19 12.39 2.15
CA HIS A 234 -10.00 13.54 2.57
C HIS A 234 -11.32 13.60 1.80
N ILE A 235 -12.36 14.07 2.47
CA ILE A 235 -13.68 14.37 1.91
C ILE A 235 -14.03 15.82 2.23
N SER A 236 -14.54 16.55 1.23
CA SER A 236 -15.03 17.92 1.40
C SER A 236 -16.32 18.15 0.60
N PRO A 237 -17.39 18.72 1.19
CA PRO A 237 -17.51 19.06 2.61
C PRO A 237 -17.61 17.80 3.51
N THR A 238 -17.27 17.92 4.79
CA THR A 238 -17.37 16.80 5.77
C THR A 238 -18.75 16.66 6.37
N SER A 239 -19.67 17.57 6.06
CA SER A 239 -21.08 17.47 6.44
C SER A 239 -21.94 18.33 5.51
N GLY A 240 -23.24 18.07 5.50
CA GLY A 240 -24.20 18.84 4.73
C GLY A 240 -25.63 18.36 4.94
N SER A 241 -26.57 18.95 4.21
CA SER A 241 -27.96 18.50 4.16
C SER A 241 -28.47 18.49 2.73
N ILE A 242 -29.37 17.55 2.42
CA ILE A 242 -29.92 17.38 1.08
C ILE A 242 -31.43 17.15 1.18
N ASN A 243 -32.19 18.08 0.58
CA ASN A 243 -33.64 17.97 0.47
C ASN A 243 -34.03 16.80 -0.45
N ALA A 244 -35.26 16.31 -0.31
CA ALA A 244 -35.78 15.27 -1.20
C ALA A 244 -35.66 15.69 -2.68
N GLY A 245 -35.18 14.80 -3.53
CA GLY A 245 -34.95 15.04 -4.96
C GLY A 245 -33.74 15.91 -5.31
N SER A 246 -33.03 16.47 -4.33
CA SER A 246 -31.86 17.34 -4.55
C SER A 246 -30.54 16.55 -4.55
N SER A 247 -29.46 17.21 -4.99
CA SER A 247 -28.11 16.65 -4.97
C SER A 247 -27.06 17.70 -4.56
N ALA A 248 -25.89 17.22 -4.15
CA ALA A 248 -24.71 18.02 -3.86
C ALA A 248 -23.45 17.30 -4.37
N THR A 249 -22.33 18.03 -4.50
CA THR A 249 -21.04 17.47 -4.92
C THR A 249 -20.10 17.33 -3.73
N LEU A 250 -19.52 16.15 -3.60
CA LEU A 250 -18.43 15.82 -2.68
C LEU A 250 -17.13 15.78 -3.48
N SER A 251 -16.09 16.43 -2.98
CA SER A 251 -14.72 16.33 -3.48
C SER A 251 -13.94 15.36 -2.61
N ILE A 252 -13.45 14.27 -3.20
CA ILE A 252 -12.56 13.32 -2.55
C ILE A 252 -11.14 13.59 -3.03
N SER A 253 -10.20 13.75 -2.09
CA SER A 253 -8.79 14.02 -2.39
C SER A 253 -7.88 13.14 -1.56
N VAL A 254 -6.66 12.92 -2.04
CA VAL A 254 -5.62 12.16 -1.34
C VAL A 254 -4.33 12.98 -1.27
N ASP A 255 -3.55 12.80 -0.21
CA ASP A 255 -2.27 13.48 -0.03
C ASP A 255 -1.16 12.87 -0.89
N ALA A 256 -0.05 13.62 -1.03
CA ALA A 256 1.16 13.06 -1.60
C ALA A 256 1.75 11.98 -0.67
N ILE A 257 2.05 10.80 -1.22
CA ILE A 257 2.71 9.72 -0.50
C ILE A 257 4.09 9.47 -1.12
N GLY A 258 5.13 9.45 -0.29
CA GLY A 258 6.53 9.35 -0.74
C GLY A 258 7.00 7.93 -1.09
N SER A 259 6.21 6.91 -0.78
CA SER A 259 6.55 5.51 -1.04
C SER A 259 5.67 4.94 -2.13
N ALA A 260 6.27 4.18 -3.04
CA ALA A 260 5.51 3.44 -4.05
C ALA A 260 4.70 2.31 -3.40
N GLY A 261 3.51 2.06 -3.92
CA GLY A 261 2.60 1.05 -3.38
C GLY A 261 1.15 1.33 -3.72
N THR A 262 0.28 0.42 -3.27
CA THR A 262 -1.18 0.59 -3.36
C THR A 262 -1.72 0.86 -1.96
N TYR A 263 -2.45 1.96 -1.82
CA TYR A 263 -3.04 2.43 -0.58
C TYR A 263 -4.56 2.40 -0.73
N ASN A 264 -5.26 1.94 0.32
CA ASN A 264 -6.71 1.86 0.32
C ASN A 264 -7.28 2.70 1.45
N CYS A 265 -8.35 3.43 1.15
CA CYS A 265 -9.12 4.24 2.09
C CYS A 265 -10.60 3.95 1.87
N THR A 266 -11.37 4.02 2.95
CA THR A 266 -12.84 3.99 2.92
C THR A 266 -13.36 5.33 3.39
N VAL A 267 -14.07 6.02 2.50
CA VAL A 267 -14.85 7.21 2.87
C VAL A 267 -16.25 6.75 3.25
N THR A 268 -16.71 7.12 4.45
CA THR A 268 -18.01 6.74 5.00
C THR A 268 -18.90 7.95 5.12
N ILE A 269 -20.11 7.85 4.57
CA ILE A 269 -21.16 8.86 4.65
C ILE A 269 -22.25 8.31 5.55
N THR A 270 -22.48 8.99 6.66
CA THR A 270 -23.46 8.60 7.68
C THR A 270 -24.56 9.64 7.77
N SER A 271 -25.79 9.17 7.86
CA SER A 271 -26.98 9.95 8.17
C SER A 271 -27.82 9.22 9.20
N THR A 272 -28.43 9.94 10.14
CA THR A 272 -29.38 9.36 11.10
C THR A 272 -30.79 9.23 10.52
N ASN A 273 -31.05 9.86 9.38
CA ASN A 273 -32.37 9.93 8.74
C ASN A 273 -32.34 9.45 7.28
N ALA A 274 -31.50 8.46 6.98
CA ALA A 274 -31.50 7.75 5.71
C ALA A 274 -31.60 6.23 5.91
N ASP A 275 -32.39 5.55 5.08
CA ASP A 275 -32.72 4.12 5.21
C ASP A 275 -31.53 3.19 4.92
N ASN A 276 -30.60 3.66 4.09
CA ASN A 276 -29.42 2.94 3.64
C ASN A 276 -28.12 3.45 4.28
N SER A 277 -28.19 4.14 5.42
CA SER A 277 -27.00 4.65 6.12
C SER A 277 -26.33 3.56 6.99
N PRO A 278 -24.99 3.48 7.04
CA PRO A 278 -24.02 4.30 6.28
C PRO A 278 -23.81 3.81 4.84
N GLN A 279 -23.43 4.72 3.95
CA GLN A 279 -22.93 4.42 2.61
C GLN A 279 -21.41 4.64 2.54
N THR A 280 -20.72 3.86 1.72
CA THR A 280 -19.25 3.91 1.63
C THR A 280 -18.75 4.10 0.19
N ILE A 281 -17.60 4.75 0.07
CA ILE A 281 -16.84 4.90 -1.18
C ILE A 281 -15.46 4.28 -0.94
N SER A 282 -15.14 3.24 -1.70
CA SER A 282 -13.81 2.63 -1.69
C SER A 282 -12.85 3.46 -2.55
N VAL A 283 -11.73 3.87 -1.96
CA VAL A 283 -10.68 4.63 -2.65
C VAL A 283 -9.44 3.75 -2.77
N THR A 284 -8.99 3.51 -3.99
CA THR A 284 -7.70 2.87 -4.28
C THR A 284 -6.74 3.92 -4.83
N TYR A 285 -5.58 4.08 -4.19
CA TYR A 285 -4.55 5.02 -4.60
C TYR A 285 -3.26 4.27 -4.94
N THR A 286 -2.86 4.31 -6.21
CA THR A 286 -1.63 3.66 -6.69
C THR A 286 -0.52 4.67 -6.87
N VAL A 287 0.56 4.50 -6.10
CA VAL A 287 1.75 5.35 -6.15
C VAL A 287 2.87 4.59 -6.85
N SER A 288 3.36 5.16 -7.95
CA SER A 288 4.48 4.63 -8.73
C SER A 288 5.83 5.15 -8.22
N THR A 289 6.88 4.35 -8.38
CA THR A 289 8.25 4.74 -8.02
C THR A 289 8.70 5.96 -8.82
N ALA A 290 9.31 6.94 -8.14
CA ALA A 290 9.95 8.06 -8.81
C ALA A 290 11.33 7.62 -9.34
N PHE A 291 11.55 7.77 -10.65
CA PHE A 291 12.84 7.49 -11.28
C PHE A 291 13.65 8.77 -11.46
N THR A 292 14.94 8.69 -11.18
CA THR A 292 15.87 9.80 -11.45
C THR A 292 16.52 9.59 -12.81
N CYS A 293 16.75 10.67 -13.54
CA CYS A 293 17.47 10.62 -14.79
C CYS A 293 18.53 11.73 -14.81
N ALA A 294 19.78 11.35 -15.05
CA ALA A 294 20.92 12.26 -15.02
C ALA A 294 22.06 11.81 -15.94
N SER A 295 23.01 12.71 -16.20
CA SER A 295 24.21 12.49 -16.99
C SER A 295 25.46 13.06 -16.29
N GLY A 296 26.65 12.69 -16.77
CA GLY A 296 27.94 13.12 -16.23
C GLY A 296 28.75 11.98 -15.62
N GLY A 297 30.08 12.12 -15.63
CA GLY A 297 31.00 11.06 -15.19
C GLY A 297 30.92 9.79 -16.04
N THR A 298 31.54 8.72 -15.57
CA THR A 298 31.39 7.38 -16.16
C THR A 298 30.13 6.73 -15.59
N VAL A 299 29.22 6.29 -16.46
CA VAL A 299 27.94 5.68 -16.06
C VAL A 299 28.00 4.17 -16.17
N THR A 300 27.63 3.47 -15.12
CA THR A 300 27.44 2.01 -15.10
C THR A 300 26.08 1.66 -14.50
N THR A 301 25.66 0.41 -14.69
CA THR A 301 24.40 -0.13 -14.18
C THR A 301 24.68 -1.31 -13.25
N SER A 302 24.01 -1.34 -12.10
CA SER A 302 24.05 -2.47 -11.16
C SER A 302 22.64 -2.74 -10.63
N GLY A 303 21.97 -3.76 -11.15
CA GLY A 303 20.55 -4.02 -10.86
C GLY A 303 19.69 -2.83 -11.29
N ASN A 304 18.86 -2.33 -10.37
CA ASN A 304 17.93 -1.21 -10.61
C ASN A 304 18.58 0.17 -10.46
N TYR A 305 19.91 0.24 -10.35
CA TYR A 305 20.63 1.48 -10.11
C TYR A 305 21.51 1.88 -11.28
N LYS A 306 21.47 3.18 -11.62
CA LYS A 306 22.53 3.85 -12.38
C LYS A 306 23.54 4.44 -11.41
N ILE A 307 24.82 4.26 -11.74
CA ILE A 307 25.95 4.70 -10.93
C ILE A 307 26.81 5.63 -11.79
N HIS A 308 26.99 6.86 -11.32
CA HIS A 308 27.85 7.87 -11.92
C HIS A 308 29.14 7.96 -11.10
N THR A 309 30.27 7.61 -11.72
CA THR A 309 31.59 7.69 -11.09
C THR A 309 32.40 8.82 -11.71
N PHE A 310 32.79 9.79 -10.89
CA PHE A 310 33.66 10.89 -11.28
C PHE A 310 35.08 10.59 -10.82
N THR A 311 35.99 10.42 -11.78
CA THR A 311 37.45 10.26 -11.57
C THR A 311 38.26 11.49 -12.03
N ALA A 312 37.57 12.50 -12.54
CA ALA A 312 37.99 13.89 -12.73
C ALA A 312 36.84 14.83 -12.34
N SER A 313 37.15 16.10 -12.03
CA SER A 313 36.12 17.13 -11.79
C SER A 313 35.23 17.30 -13.02
N GLY A 314 33.96 17.64 -12.80
CA GLY A 314 32.98 17.75 -13.88
C GLY A 314 31.61 18.18 -13.36
N THR A 315 30.57 17.78 -14.09
CA THR A 315 29.19 18.17 -13.78
C THR A 315 28.29 16.95 -13.77
N PHE A 316 27.41 16.87 -12.77
CA PHE A 316 26.30 15.94 -12.70
C PHE A 316 25.02 16.69 -13.08
N THR A 317 24.47 16.40 -14.26
CA THR A 317 23.31 17.12 -14.81
C THR A 317 22.06 16.28 -14.67
N VAL A 318 21.09 16.77 -13.91
CA VAL A 318 19.83 16.08 -13.60
C VAL A 318 18.74 16.60 -14.53
N THR A 319 18.06 15.68 -15.22
CA THR A 319 16.95 15.97 -16.13
C THR A 319 15.60 15.48 -15.60
N CYS A 320 15.59 14.58 -14.62
CA CYS A 320 14.40 14.18 -13.84
C CYS A 320 14.78 14.22 -12.35
N PRO A 321 14.03 14.95 -11.50
CA PRO A 321 14.37 15.09 -10.09
C PRO A 321 14.19 13.77 -9.34
N GLY A 322 14.80 13.68 -8.15
CA GLY A 322 14.65 12.51 -7.29
C GLY A 322 15.66 12.47 -6.16
N THR A 323 15.81 11.31 -5.52
CA THR A 323 16.78 11.11 -4.44
C THR A 323 17.97 10.32 -4.96
N VAL A 324 19.17 10.81 -4.69
CA VAL A 324 20.43 10.13 -5.00
C VAL A 324 21.17 9.77 -3.72
N GLU A 325 21.88 8.64 -3.76
CA GLU A 325 22.90 8.29 -2.78
C GLU A 325 24.25 8.78 -3.28
N TYR A 326 25.13 9.23 -2.39
CA TYR A 326 26.47 9.67 -2.75
C TYR A 326 27.55 9.06 -1.87
N LEU A 327 28.74 8.99 -2.42
CA LEU A 327 30.01 8.77 -1.73
C LEU A 327 31.01 9.80 -2.24
N ILE A 328 31.55 10.62 -1.34
CA ILE A 328 32.55 11.65 -1.65
C ILE A 328 33.83 11.29 -0.90
N VAL A 329 34.90 11.03 -1.63
CA VAL A 329 36.21 10.68 -1.11
C VAL A 329 37.20 11.79 -1.43
N GLY A 330 37.81 12.38 -0.40
CA GLY A 330 38.88 13.37 -0.56
C GLY A 330 40.17 12.73 -1.11
N GLY A 331 41.10 13.55 -1.59
CA GLY A 331 42.43 13.08 -1.98
C GLY A 331 43.24 12.63 -0.76
N GLY A 332 43.98 11.55 -0.89
CA GLY A 332 44.99 11.16 0.11
C GLY A 332 46.20 12.07 0.06
N ALA A 333 46.93 12.17 1.16
CA ALA A 333 48.15 12.96 1.22
C ALA A 333 49.39 12.18 0.77
N GLY A 334 50.48 12.89 0.47
CA GLY A 334 51.78 12.26 0.24
C GLY A 334 52.42 11.75 1.53
N GLY A 335 53.28 10.74 1.40
CA GLY A 335 54.21 10.34 2.46
C GLY A 335 55.44 11.25 2.50
N ALA A 336 56.15 11.21 3.63
CA ALA A 336 57.45 11.84 3.81
C ALA A 336 58.59 10.83 3.60
N ALA A 337 59.83 11.30 3.64
CA ALA A 337 61.00 10.45 3.76
C ALA A 337 61.98 10.99 4.82
N GLY A 338 63.01 10.21 5.12
CA GLY A 338 64.08 10.64 6.01
C GLY A 338 65.19 9.60 6.05
N THR A 339 66.40 10.01 6.46
CA THR A 339 67.52 9.07 6.76
C THR A 339 67.14 8.05 7.85
N SER A 340 66.26 8.56 8.67
CA SER A 340 65.72 8.07 9.91
C SER A 340 64.43 7.25 9.72
N GLY A 341 63.82 7.35 8.54
CA GLY A 341 62.51 6.79 8.22
C GLY A 341 61.42 7.86 8.33
N GLY A 342 60.74 8.15 7.23
CA GLY A 342 59.61 9.08 7.18
C GLY A 342 58.29 8.44 7.59
N GLY A 343 57.32 9.30 7.91
CA GLY A 343 55.93 8.94 8.20
C GLY A 343 55.04 8.82 6.97
N GLY A 344 54.07 7.90 7.04
CA GLY A 344 53.07 7.70 5.98
C GLY A 344 52.08 8.86 5.88
N GLY A 345 51.56 9.10 4.67
CA GLY A 345 50.51 10.09 4.42
C GLY A 345 49.13 9.60 4.87
N GLY A 346 48.28 10.53 5.30
CA GLY A 346 46.91 10.26 5.68
C GLY A 346 45.98 9.96 4.50
N GLY A 347 44.98 9.13 4.73
CA GLY A 347 43.87 8.90 3.81
C GLY A 347 42.91 10.10 3.75
N GLY A 348 42.32 10.34 2.58
CA GLY A 348 41.27 11.33 2.40
C GLY A 348 39.98 10.92 3.10
N GLN A 349 39.19 11.91 3.51
CA GLN A 349 37.93 11.67 4.19
C GLN A 349 36.93 10.96 3.26
N VAL A 350 36.10 10.09 3.84
CA VAL A 350 35.02 9.38 3.15
C VAL A 350 33.68 9.80 3.75
N LYS A 351 32.82 10.46 2.98
CA LYS A 351 31.45 10.81 3.38
C LYS A 351 30.45 10.13 2.46
N SER A 352 29.37 9.61 3.03
CA SER A 352 28.24 9.05 2.29
C SER A 352 26.91 9.49 2.88
N GLY A 353 25.85 9.46 2.07
CA GLY A 353 24.50 9.80 2.49
C GLY A 353 23.54 9.82 1.31
N SER A 354 22.33 10.32 1.55
CA SER A 354 21.30 10.49 0.53
C SER A 354 20.83 11.93 0.50
N ILE A 355 20.57 12.46 -0.70
CA ILE A 355 20.12 13.84 -0.90
C ILE A 355 19.14 13.95 -2.05
N ALA A 356 18.16 14.84 -1.92
CA ALA A 356 17.26 15.18 -3.02
C ALA A 356 17.97 16.07 -4.04
N VAL A 357 17.73 15.81 -5.33
CA VAL A 357 18.24 16.59 -6.46
C VAL A 357 17.07 17.11 -7.30
N SER A 358 17.18 18.35 -7.74
CA SER A 358 16.25 19.02 -8.66
C SER A 358 16.81 19.02 -10.08
N VAL A 359 15.98 19.40 -11.05
CA VAL A 359 16.38 19.54 -12.46
C VAL A 359 17.34 20.72 -12.60
N THR A 360 18.63 20.43 -12.48
CA THR A 360 19.72 21.40 -12.55
C THR A 360 21.06 20.69 -12.76
N SER A 361 22.13 21.47 -12.91
CA SER A 361 23.50 20.99 -12.99
C SER A 361 24.22 21.18 -11.66
N TYR A 362 24.78 20.11 -11.14
CA TYR A 362 25.59 20.10 -9.91
C TYR A 362 27.07 20.00 -10.27
N THR A 363 27.88 20.95 -9.81
CA THR A 363 29.34 20.87 -9.94
C THR A 363 29.88 19.75 -9.05
N VAL A 364 30.72 18.89 -9.62
CA VAL A 364 31.48 17.85 -8.92
C VAL A 364 32.95 18.24 -8.95
N THR A 365 33.55 18.44 -7.78
CA THR A 365 34.99 18.74 -7.67
C THR A 365 35.71 17.53 -7.07
N LEU A 366 36.81 17.11 -7.67
CA LEU A 366 37.66 16.06 -7.10
C LEU A 366 38.94 16.63 -6.48
N GLY A 367 39.23 16.14 -5.29
CA GLY A 367 40.49 16.37 -4.61
C GLY A 367 41.63 15.59 -5.24
N ASN A 368 42.67 16.28 -5.68
CA ASN A 368 43.92 15.65 -6.10
C ASN A 368 44.62 14.99 -4.91
N GLY A 369 45.41 13.96 -5.20
CA GLY A 369 46.33 13.41 -4.20
C GLY A 369 47.46 14.40 -3.92
N GLY A 370 47.93 14.44 -2.67
CA GLY A 370 49.09 15.24 -2.29
C GLY A 370 50.39 14.64 -2.85
N GLY A 371 51.32 15.48 -3.31
CA GLY A 371 52.65 15.03 -3.72
C GLY A 371 53.44 14.41 -2.56
N GLY A 372 54.16 13.32 -2.82
CA GLY A 372 55.13 12.78 -1.88
C GLY A 372 56.37 13.67 -1.79
N GLY A 373 57.07 13.65 -0.67
CA GLY A 373 58.23 14.52 -0.47
C GLY A 373 59.38 13.84 0.25
N GLY A 374 60.56 14.45 0.13
CA GLY A 374 61.75 14.05 0.88
C GLY A 374 61.62 14.38 2.37
N ASN A 375 60.98 15.50 2.69
CA ASN A 375 60.80 16.00 4.06
C ASN A 375 59.33 15.88 4.48
N TYR A 376 58.44 16.62 3.82
CA TYR A 376 57.00 16.54 4.09
C TYR A 376 56.26 15.99 2.88
N GLY A 377 55.25 15.17 3.16
CA GLY A 377 54.19 14.94 2.20
C GLY A 377 53.30 16.18 2.07
N SER A 378 52.82 16.48 0.88
CA SER A 378 51.78 17.50 0.69
C SER A 378 50.42 16.94 1.10
N ALA A 379 49.54 17.80 1.65
CA ALA A 379 48.16 17.42 1.94
C ALA A 379 47.38 17.08 0.67
N GLY A 380 46.35 16.23 0.81
CA GLY A 380 45.41 15.95 -0.27
C GLY A 380 44.40 17.09 -0.46
N GLY A 381 43.85 17.20 -1.67
CA GLY A 381 42.76 18.14 -1.97
C GLY A 381 41.39 17.63 -1.49
N ALA A 382 40.45 18.54 -1.27
CA ALA A 382 39.07 18.20 -0.95
C ALA A 382 38.25 17.83 -2.20
N SER A 383 37.31 16.89 -2.05
CA SER A 383 36.30 16.56 -3.06
C SER A 383 34.94 17.08 -2.63
N SER A 384 34.06 17.46 -3.56
CA SER A 384 32.74 17.97 -3.22
C SER A 384 31.65 17.65 -4.26
N PHE A 385 30.42 17.55 -3.75
CA PHE A 385 29.19 17.43 -4.52
C PHE A 385 28.04 18.09 -3.74
N ASN A 386 27.26 18.94 -4.41
CA ASN A 386 26.06 19.59 -3.85
C ASN A 386 26.30 20.26 -2.47
N SER A 387 27.33 21.12 -2.38
CA SER A 387 27.78 21.80 -1.16
C SER A 387 28.31 20.91 -0.03
N ILE A 388 28.31 19.58 -0.22
CA ILE A 388 28.92 18.63 0.70
C ILE A 388 30.38 18.46 0.30
N SER A 389 31.29 18.77 1.22
CA SER A 389 32.74 18.64 1.01
C SER A 389 33.32 17.53 1.88
N SER A 390 34.20 16.72 1.31
CA SER A 390 35.03 15.73 2.00
C SER A 390 36.48 16.16 1.91
N ALA A 391 37.11 16.39 3.06
CA ALA A 391 38.46 16.95 3.13
C ALA A 391 39.52 15.94 2.66
N GLY A 392 40.67 16.45 2.23
CA GLY A 392 41.83 15.63 1.93
C GLY A 392 42.57 15.15 3.18
N GLY A 393 43.48 14.20 2.99
CA GLY A 393 44.35 13.68 4.05
C GLY A 393 45.48 14.65 4.42
N SER A 394 46.10 14.45 5.59
CA SER A 394 47.28 15.20 6.03
C SER A 394 48.60 14.51 5.65
N GLY A 395 49.61 15.31 5.29
CA GLY A 395 50.91 14.81 4.81
C GLY A 395 51.74 14.13 5.90
N GLY A 396 52.55 13.14 5.51
CA GLY A 396 53.57 12.55 6.38
C GLY A 396 54.66 13.57 6.78
N ALA A 397 55.37 13.30 7.87
CA ALA A 397 56.50 14.13 8.32
C ALA A 397 57.81 13.35 8.46
N TYR A 398 58.88 14.11 8.65
CA TYR A 398 60.27 13.68 8.81
C TYR A 398 60.87 14.24 10.11
N ASP A 399 61.82 13.51 10.69
CA ASP A 399 62.57 13.80 11.93
C ASP A 399 61.69 14.24 13.14
N ASP A 400 62.28 14.87 14.17
CA ASP A 400 61.63 15.28 15.46
C ASP A 400 60.47 16.29 15.30
N LEU A 401 60.01 16.52 14.08
CA LEU A 401 58.93 17.42 13.75
C LEU A 401 57.60 16.66 13.86
N ASN A 402 56.64 17.25 14.56
CA ASN A 402 55.27 16.75 14.56
C ASN A 402 54.76 16.65 13.11
N GLY A 403 53.89 15.67 12.84
CA GLY A 403 53.16 15.60 11.56
C GLY A 403 52.59 16.97 11.16
N VAL A 404 52.53 17.27 9.86
CA VAL A 404 51.92 18.54 9.42
C VAL A 404 50.45 18.52 9.85
N SER A 405 50.05 19.50 10.67
CA SER A 405 48.64 19.66 11.05
C SER A 405 47.82 19.93 9.78
N GLY A 406 47.06 18.93 9.37
CA GLY A 406 46.17 18.97 8.22
C GLY A 406 44.80 18.41 8.58
N THR A 407 43.85 18.51 7.65
CA THR A 407 42.42 18.37 7.92
C THR A 407 42.00 17.03 8.54
N ILE A 408 42.46 15.85 8.04
CA ILE A 408 42.11 14.51 8.59
C ILE A 408 43.27 13.52 8.38
N GLY A 409 43.46 12.55 9.30
CA GLY A 409 44.41 11.44 9.15
C GLY A 409 45.86 11.87 9.37
N GLY A 410 46.28 12.05 10.63
CA GLY A 410 47.60 12.59 10.97
C GLY A 410 48.76 11.92 10.22
N GLY A 411 49.77 12.70 9.83
CA GLY A 411 51.03 12.18 9.31
C GLY A 411 51.75 11.36 10.38
N GLY A 412 52.39 10.26 9.98
CA GLY A 412 53.26 9.51 10.88
C GLY A 412 54.42 10.38 11.40
N GLY A 413 54.75 10.27 12.68
CA GLY A 413 55.95 10.89 13.23
C GLY A 413 57.23 10.17 12.78
N ALA A 414 58.39 10.81 12.96
CA ALA A 414 59.70 10.24 12.70
C ALA A 414 60.63 10.47 13.90
N TRP A 415 61.52 9.50 14.15
CA TRP A 415 62.55 9.46 15.20
C TRP A 415 62.11 9.84 16.63
N ALA A 416 62.97 9.55 17.61
CA ALA A 416 62.61 9.41 19.03
C ALA A 416 61.78 10.60 19.59
N GLY A 417 60.45 10.43 19.62
CA GLY A 417 59.51 11.41 20.19
C GLY A 417 58.68 12.21 19.19
N GLY A 418 58.84 12.03 17.87
CA GLY A 418 58.01 12.68 16.85
C GLY A 418 56.52 12.31 16.98
N GLY A 419 55.70 13.29 17.39
CA GLY A 419 54.27 13.14 17.59
C GLY A 419 53.51 12.92 16.28
N GLY A 420 52.72 11.84 16.19
CA GLY A 420 51.69 11.75 15.14
C GLY A 420 50.72 12.93 15.29
N SER A 421 50.55 13.74 14.24
CA SER A 421 49.78 14.97 14.34
C SER A 421 48.29 14.72 14.57
N ASN A 422 47.66 15.57 15.38
CA ASN A 422 46.20 15.55 15.52
C ASN A 422 45.56 15.89 14.17
N PRO A 423 44.48 15.21 13.76
CA PRO A 423 43.68 15.65 12.64
C PRO A 423 43.07 17.03 12.95
N GLY A 424 42.91 17.86 11.93
CA GLY A 424 42.01 18.99 11.95
C GLY A 424 40.56 18.57 12.21
N THR A 425 39.68 19.54 12.41
CA THR A 425 38.30 19.32 12.85
C THR A 425 37.52 18.41 11.88
N GLY A 426 37.10 17.22 12.33
CA GLY A 426 36.03 16.47 11.65
C GLY A 426 36.08 14.93 11.62
N THR A 427 37.20 14.24 11.90
CA THR A 427 37.20 12.77 12.14
C THR A 427 38.51 12.33 12.80
N VAL A 428 38.43 11.44 13.81
CA VAL A 428 39.39 11.29 14.92
C VAL A 428 40.66 10.48 14.60
N SER A 429 40.98 10.26 13.33
CA SER A 429 42.09 9.36 12.96
C SER A 429 43.44 10.06 13.00
N ARG A 430 44.28 9.67 13.96
CA ARG A 430 45.65 10.16 14.13
C ARG A 430 46.66 9.33 13.34
N GLY A 431 47.78 9.94 12.98
CA GLY A 431 48.97 9.23 12.53
C GLY A 431 49.61 8.49 13.69
N GLY A 432 50.33 7.42 13.37
CA GLY A 432 51.16 6.71 14.34
C GLY A 432 52.39 7.52 14.72
N TYR A 433 52.90 7.27 15.92
CA TYR A 433 54.17 7.82 16.38
C TYR A 433 55.34 7.19 15.62
N GLY A 434 56.37 7.98 15.38
CA GLY A 434 57.66 7.47 14.92
C GLY A 434 58.49 6.92 16.07
N ASP A 435 59.50 6.13 15.72
CA ASP A 435 60.54 5.67 16.61
C ASP A 435 61.89 5.68 15.86
N THR A 436 62.96 5.37 16.59
CA THR A 436 64.31 5.28 16.06
C THR A 436 64.34 4.25 14.93
N ASN A 437 64.73 4.69 13.74
CA ASN A 437 64.78 3.91 12.50
C ASN A 437 63.43 3.36 11.98
N ALA A 438 62.29 3.85 12.49
CA ALA A 438 60.96 3.44 12.05
C ALA A 438 59.95 4.60 12.09
N GLY A 439 59.43 5.02 10.95
CA GLY A 439 58.38 6.02 10.86
C GLY A 439 56.99 5.46 11.17
N GLY A 440 56.10 6.33 11.68
CA GLY A 440 54.69 5.98 11.92
C GLY A 440 53.89 5.85 10.63
N GLY A 441 52.80 5.08 10.68
CA GLY A 441 51.82 5.00 9.58
C GLY A 441 50.87 6.20 9.59
N GLY A 442 50.37 6.60 8.42
CA GLY A 442 49.37 7.65 8.31
C GLY A 442 48.00 7.20 8.78
N GLY A 443 47.20 8.11 9.35
CA GLY A 443 45.81 7.83 9.72
C GLY A 443 44.90 7.61 8.50
N GLY A 444 43.98 6.65 8.57
CA GLY A 444 42.97 6.42 7.53
C GLY A 444 41.59 6.95 7.94
N ALA A 445 40.66 7.04 6.99
CA ALA A 445 39.30 7.52 7.24
C ALA A 445 38.52 6.68 8.27
N GLY A 446 38.90 5.41 8.45
CA GLY A 446 38.27 4.47 9.39
C GLY A 446 39.07 4.18 10.65
N GLY A 447 40.29 4.72 10.81
CA GLY A 447 41.06 4.50 12.03
C GLY A 447 42.48 5.05 12.02
N ASN A 448 43.11 5.02 13.20
CA ASN A 448 44.48 5.52 13.42
C ASN A 448 45.52 4.70 12.64
N GLY A 449 46.63 5.35 12.28
CA GLY A 449 47.84 4.66 11.84
C GLY A 449 48.56 4.00 13.01
N GLY A 450 49.26 2.91 12.73
CA GLY A 450 50.12 2.22 13.70
C GLY A 450 51.44 2.95 13.92
N ASN A 451 51.99 2.80 15.12
CA ASN A 451 53.30 3.36 15.48
C ASN A 451 54.43 2.58 14.80
N GLY A 452 55.57 3.24 14.55
CA GLY A 452 56.82 2.56 14.26
C GLY A 452 57.28 1.74 15.48
N VAL A 453 57.99 0.64 15.23
CA VAL A 453 58.47 -0.27 16.27
C VAL A 453 59.99 -0.27 16.30
N ASN A 454 60.57 0.16 17.43
CA ASN A 454 62.00 0.08 17.73
C ASN A 454 62.35 -1.23 18.44
N ALA A 455 62.21 -2.32 17.70
CA ALA A 455 62.69 -3.64 18.07
C ALA A 455 63.31 -4.25 16.83
N ASN A 456 64.53 -4.77 16.88
CA ASN A 456 65.17 -5.41 15.73
C ASN A 456 64.44 -6.74 15.41
N PRO A 457 63.84 -6.92 14.22
CA PRO A 457 63.89 -6.03 13.05
C PRO A 457 62.95 -4.82 13.13
N TYR A 458 63.48 -3.61 12.90
CA TYR A 458 62.71 -2.35 12.90
C TYR A 458 61.53 -2.45 11.92
N VAL A 459 60.33 -2.06 12.35
CA VAL A 459 59.11 -2.15 11.52
C VAL A 459 58.43 -0.79 11.43
N GLY A 460 58.14 -0.35 10.19
CA GLY A 460 57.38 0.86 9.93
C GLY A 460 55.93 0.70 10.39
N GLY A 461 55.33 1.79 10.83
CA GLY A 461 53.94 1.78 11.30
C GLY A 461 52.95 1.43 10.19
N THR A 462 51.90 0.69 10.54
CA THR A 462 50.84 0.30 9.60
C THR A 462 49.99 1.52 9.21
N GLY A 463 49.59 1.61 7.95
CA GLY A 463 48.61 2.61 7.51
C GLY A 463 47.25 2.35 8.14
N GLY A 464 46.58 3.40 8.60
CA GLY A 464 45.27 3.31 9.26
C GLY A 464 44.18 2.77 8.33
N ALA A 465 43.15 2.16 8.93
CA ALA A 465 42.04 1.56 8.20
C ALA A 465 41.25 2.58 7.36
N GLY A 466 40.76 2.16 6.20
CA GLY A 466 39.80 2.94 5.39
C GLY A 466 38.34 2.64 5.74
N VAL A 467 37.42 3.12 4.88
CA VAL A 467 35.98 2.88 4.96
C VAL A 467 35.51 2.14 3.71
N SER A 468 34.81 1.02 3.89
CA SER A 468 34.24 0.23 2.79
C SER A 468 32.87 0.75 2.36
N SER A 469 32.62 0.78 1.05
CA SER A 469 31.33 1.15 0.48
C SER A 469 30.98 0.28 -0.73
N SER A 470 29.73 -0.16 -0.80
CA SER A 470 29.15 -0.92 -1.91
C SER A 470 28.44 -0.05 -2.95
N ILE A 471 28.56 1.28 -2.86
CA ILE A 471 27.85 2.22 -3.74
C ILE A 471 28.14 1.99 -5.23
N SER A 472 29.31 1.45 -5.55
CA SER A 472 29.75 1.13 -6.92
C SER A 472 29.19 -0.20 -7.47
N GLY A 473 28.34 -0.90 -6.72
CA GLY A 473 27.83 -2.24 -7.05
C GLY A 473 28.71 -3.39 -6.51
N SER A 474 29.93 -3.08 -6.05
CA SER A 474 30.80 -3.99 -5.29
C SER A 474 31.39 -3.27 -4.09
N SER A 475 31.72 -4.02 -3.03
CA SER A 475 32.36 -3.47 -1.83
C SER A 475 33.81 -3.09 -2.13
N ILE A 476 34.09 -1.79 -2.13
CA ILE A 476 35.44 -1.22 -2.33
C ILE A 476 35.80 -0.43 -1.08
N CYS A 477 37.05 -0.54 -0.62
CA CYS A 477 37.55 0.24 0.50
C CYS A 477 38.28 1.52 0.05
N TYR A 478 38.00 2.62 0.73
CA TYR A 478 38.46 3.98 0.41
C TYR A 478 39.14 4.64 1.62
N GLY A 479 40.01 5.62 1.37
CA GLY A 479 40.59 6.50 2.39
C GLY A 479 41.56 5.81 3.36
N GLY A 480 42.25 4.75 2.95
CA GLY A 480 43.25 4.10 3.81
C GLY A 480 44.53 4.92 3.97
N GLY A 481 45.19 4.81 5.13
CA GLY A 481 46.47 5.47 5.40
C GLY A 481 47.66 4.80 4.72
N GLY A 482 48.72 5.56 4.47
CA GLY A 482 50.00 5.03 3.97
C GLY A 482 50.86 4.43 5.07
N GLY A 483 51.68 3.44 4.74
CA GLY A 483 52.60 2.80 5.67
C GLY A 483 53.84 3.66 5.95
N GLY A 484 54.36 3.58 7.18
CA GLY A 484 55.63 4.18 7.57
C GLY A 484 56.82 3.42 7.00
N SER A 485 57.97 4.08 6.89
CA SER A 485 59.21 3.45 6.41
C SER A 485 60.06 2.98 7.59
N SER A 486 60.99 2.06 7.37
CA SER A 486 61.92 1.67 8.43
C SER A 486 63.23 1.11 7.89
N TYR A 487 64.12 0.74 8.80
CA TYR A 487 65.34 0.04 8.44
C TYR A 487 65.11 -1.36 7.88
N ASN A 488 64.42 -2.24 8.59
CA ASN A 488 64.30 -3.63 8.17
C ASN A 488 63.02 -3.89 7.37
N ASN A 489 61.86 -3.49 7.89
CA ASN A 489 60.56 -3.89 7.38
C ASN A 489 59.64 -2.68 7.15
N SER A 490 59.14 -2.53 5.93
CA SER A 490 58.17 -1.48 5.60
C SER A 490 56.87 -1.64 6.37
N GLY A 491 56.25 -0.52 6.74
CA GLY A 491 54.87 -0.51 7.21
C GLY A 491 53.90 -0.88 6.09
N PRO A 492 53.01 -1.87 6.29
CA PRO A 492 51.96 -2.18 5.33
C PRO A 492 50.93 -1.04 5.27
N ALA A 493 50.15 -1.02 4.20
CA ALA A 493 49.05 -0.07 4.03
C ALA A 493 47.73 -0.81 3.78
N SER A 494 46.60 -0.10 3.94
CA SER A 494 45.27 -0.66 3.73
C SER A 494 44.43 0.22 2.80
N CYS A 495 43.35 -0.33 2.23
CA CYS A 495 42.30 0.46 1.56
C CYS A 495 42.79 1.49 0.52
N GLY A 496 43.78 1.08 -0.29
CA GLY A 496 44.37 1.92 -1.33
C GLY A 496 45.51 2.83 -0.86
N GLY A 497 45.97 2.74 0.39
CA GLY A 497 47.19 3.39 0.85
C GLY A 497 48.46 2.76 0.23
N GLY A 498 49.52 3.55 0.13
CA GLY A 498 50.83 3.13 -0.33
C GLY A 498 51.66 2.51 0.80
N ILE A 499 52.31 1.39 0.52
CA ILE A 499 53.24 0.71 1.44
C ILE A 499 54.49 1.60 1.64
N GLY A 500 55.02 1.64 2.87
CA GLY A 500 56.28 2.34 3.14
C GLY A 500 57.50 1.64 2.54
N ALA A 501 58.67 2.27 2.60
CA ALA A 501 59.93 1.67 2.17
C ALA A 501 60.66 0.96 3.33
N ALA A 502 61.42 -0.07 2.99
CA ALA A 502 62.46 -0.64 3.84
C ALA A 502 63.84 -0.26 3.29
N ASN A 503 64.86 -0.15 4.14
CA ASN A 503 66.23 0.22 3.75
C ASN A 503 66.28 1.56 2.98
N ALA A 504 66.98 1.62 1.85
CA ALA A 504 67.00 2.78 0.96
C ALA A 504 65.99 2.58 -0.17
N GLY A 505 64.88 3.32 -0.13
CA GLY A 505 63.80 3.16 -1.08
C GLY A 505 62.75 4.26 -1.02
N ASN A 506 61.99 4.38 -2.10
CA ASN A 506 60.86 5.30 -2.22
C ASN A 506 59.60 4.65 -1.64
N GLY A 507 58.75 5.44 -1.00
CA GLY A 507 57.43 5.00 -0.59
C GLY A 507 56.52 4.78 -1.80
N ALA A 508 55.64 3.78 -1.72
CA ALA A 508 54.69 3.52 -2.80
C ALA A 508 53.59 4.60 -2.82
N ALA A 509 53.09 4.92 -4.01
CA ALA A 509 51.97 5.84 -4.15
C ALA A 509 50.65 5.22 -3.65
N GLY A 510 49.75 6.05 -3.15
CA GLY A 510 48.36 5.68 -2.92
C GLY A 510 47.66 5.33 -4.23
N THR A 511 46.72 4.40 -4.17
CA THR A 511 45.90 3.99 -5.31
C THR A 511 44.98 5.14 -5.73
N ALA A 512 45.04 5.51 -7.00
CA ALA A 512 44.17 6.53 -7.59
C ALA A 512 42.68 6.18 -7.44
N ASN A 513 41.83 7.20 -7.28
CA ASN A 513 40.37 7.08 -7.05
C ASN A 513 39.98 6.35 -5.77
N ARG A 514 40.93 6.10 -4.86
CA ARG A 514 40.65 5.53 -3.54
C ARG A 514 40.92 6.48 -2.40
N GLY A 515 41.48 7.68 -2.66
CA GLY A 515 41.83 8.62 -1.60
C GLY A 515 42.87 8.08 -0.61
N GLY A 516 43.65 7.05 -0.97
CA GLY A 516 44.60 6.45 -0.06
C GLY A 516 45.86 7.29 0.12
N GLY A 517 46.44 7.32 1.32
CA GLY A 517 47.67 8.05 1.60
C GLY A 517 48.91 7.42 0.96
N GLY A 518 49.93 8.21 0.65
CA GLY A 518 51.21 7.74 0.14
C GLY A 518 52.07 7.10 1.22
N GLY A 519 52.80 6.03 0.87
CA GLY A 519 53.76 5.40 1.77
C GLY A 519 54.99 6.27 2.00
N ALA A 520 55.67 6.07 3.12
CA ALA A 520 56.89 6.81 3.40
C ALA A 520 58.14 6.23 2.72
N GLY A 521 59.11 7.09 2.42
CA GLY A 521 60.43 6.69 1.91
C GLY A 521 61.50 6.69 2.99
N ARG A 522 62.63 6.05 2.70
CA ARG A 522 63.84 6.13 3.53
C ARG A 522 65.05 6.30 2.63
N PHE A 523 65.82 7.37 2.83
CA PHE A 523 66.84 7.89 1.89
C PHE A 523 66.34 8.26 0.47
N GLY A 524 65.14 7.83 0.07
CA GLY A 524 64.44 8.23 -1.15
C GLY A 524 63.36 9.29 -0.89
N SER A 525 62.26 9.24 -1.64
CA SER A 525 61.10 10.11 -1.46
C SER A 525 59.88 9.37 -0.93
N GLY A 526 58.97 10.05 -0.23
CA GLY A 526 57.65 9.52 0.02
C GLY A 526 56.83 9.35 -1.26
N GLY A 527 55.86 8.44 -1.24
CA GLY A 527 54.91 8.24 -2.32
C GLY A 527 53.85 9.33 -2.35
N ALA A 528 53.31 9.63 -3.53
CA ALA A 528 52.16 10.53 -3.66
C ALA A 528 50.88 9.89 -3.11
N GLY A 529 49.96 10.71 -2.62
CA GLY A 529 48.62 10.27 -2.26
C GLY A 529 47.76 9.95 -3.48
N GLY A 530 46.78 9.07 -3.29
CA GLY A 530 45.78 8.75 -4.31
C GLY A 530 44.74 9.85 -4.43
N LYS A 531 44.38 10.20 -5.67
CA LYS A 531 43.27 11.13 -5.93
C LYS A 531 41.94 10.62 -5.36
N GLY A 532 41.05 11.54 -5.02
CA GLY A 532 39.70 11.27 -4.55
C GLY A 532 38.77 10.75 -5.65
N VAL A 533 37.52 10.47 -5.27
CA VAL A 533 36.44 10.01 -6.17
C VAL A 533 35.10 10.51 -5.65
N VAL A 534 34.16 10.80 -6.56
CA VAL A 534 32.76 11.03 -6.22
C VAL A 534 31.91 10.00 -6.96
N ILE A 535 31.08 9.28 -6.22
CA ILE A 535 30.17 8.28 -6.78
C ILE A 535 28.75 8.69 -6.40
N ILE A 536 27.85 8.75 -7.38
CA ILE A 536 26.44 9.09 -7.21
C ILE A 536 25.61 7.93 -7.76
N ARG A 537 24.63 7.45 -7.01
CA ARG A 537 23.78 6.31 -7.38
C ARG A 537 22.31 6.66 -7.23
N TYR A 538 21.47 6.25 -8.18
CA TYR A 538 20.02 6.44 -8.13
C TYR A 538 19.25 5.32 -8.85
N ILE A 539 17.97 5.16 -8.48
CA ILE A 539 17.06 4.21 -9.14
C ILE A 539 16.61 4.81 -10.49
N TYR A 540 16.69 4.01 -11.55
CA TYR A 540 16.34 4.39 -12.91
C TYR A 540 15.30 3.43 -13.51
N GLN A 541 14.61 3.89 -14.56
CA GLN A 541 13.61 3.10 -15.30
C GLN A 541 14.25 2.15 -16.32
#